data_AF-A0A957SIP7-F1
#
_entry.id   AF-A0A957SIP7-F1
#
_cell.length_a   1.000
_cell.length_b   1.000
_cell.length_c   1.000
_cell.angle_alpha   90.00
_cell.angle_beta   90.00
_cell.angle_gamma   90.00
#
_symmetry.space_group_name_H-M   'P 1'
#
loop_
_entity.id
_entity.type
_entity.pdbx_description
1 polymer ?
#
loop_
_entity_poly.entity_id
_entity_poly.type
_entity_poly.pdbx_seq_one_letter_code
_entity_poly.pdbx_strand_id
1 'polypeptide(L)'
;MPVGGLSSSAAVTIAYLLALQTVNDMPRTPLENVALVTRTEHDYIGLNNGILDQTSILFSRPGSLTHIDCADRAITQVQQGDAPDCDLMIIYSGVTASSLVGTGYNNRVAECQEAARLLLAYDDQPAVEDPRLRLVAPQLFEQHGERLPEALYKRAAHYFSEMERVQEGVAVWQAGDMARFGQLMTASGASSVYQYECGSPPMITLYQTLANTPGVHGARFSGAGFRGNCIALIDPAARAEVAQAIHAVYPSAHPEEASRYSIHFCKPAGPAEVL
;
A
#
# COMPACT_ATOMS: atom_id res chain seq x y z
N MET A 1 13.81 9.50 3.52
CA MET A 1 12.89 8.61 2.78
C MET A 1 12.62 9.21 1.41
N PRO A 2 12.65 8.43 0.32
CA PRO A 2 12.23 8.92 -0.99
C PRO A 2 10.77 9.41 -0.95
N VAL A 3 10.44 10.41 -1.77
CA VAL A 3 9.12 11.07 -1.77
C VAL A 3 8.06 10.21 -2.45
N GLY A 4 6.86 10.11 -1.86
CA GLY A 4 5.66 9.52 -2.48
C GLY A 4 5.52 8.00 -2.27
N GLY A 5 4.46 7.54 -1.59
CA GLY A 5 4.17 6.11 -1.42
C GLY A 5 4.93 5.38 -0.31
N LEU A 6 5.69 6.12 0.51
CA LEU A 6 6.33 5.66 1.76
C LEU A 6 5.93 6.55 2.95
N SER A 7 4.68 7.06 2.94
CA SER A 7 4.11 7.75 4.09
C SER A 7 4.88 8.99 4.57
N SER A 8 5.51 9.73 3.63
CA SER A 8 6.39 10.86 3.99
C SER A 8 5.66 11.99 4.74
N SER A 9 4.36 12.20 4.49
CA SER A 9 3.54 13.15 5.27
C SER A 9 3.32 12.64 6.69
N ALA A 10 2.80 11.43 6.85
CA ALA A 10 2.54 10.82 8.15
C ALA A 10 3.80 10.73 9.02
N ALA A 11 4.96 10.37 8.44
CA ALA A 11 6.22 10.28 9.17
C ALA A 11 6.67 11.64 9.73
N VAL A 12 6.57 12.70 8.93
CA VAL A 12 6.91 14.06 9.37
C VAL A 12 5.91 14.55 10.42
N THR A 13 4.61 14.34 10.21
CA THR A 13 3.58 14.73 11.18
C THR A 13 3.74 13.99 12.51
N ILE A 14 4.04 12.69 12.49
CA ILE A 14 4.32 11.89 13.69
C ILE A 14 5.58 12.40 14.39
N ALA A 15 6.66 12.69 13.66
CA ALA A 15 7.89 13.21 14.25
C ALA A 15 7.64 14.53 15.01
N TYR A 16 6.92 15.47 14.40
CA TYR A 16 6.54 16.72 15.08
C TYR A 16 5.61 16.47 16.26
N LEU A 17 4.63 15.58 16.11
CA LEU A 17 3.68 15.25 17.17
C LEU A 17 4.42 14.67 18.39
N LEU A 18 5.30 13.71 18.20
CA LEU A 18 6.08 13.09 19.28
C LEU A 18 7.03 14.09 19.94
N ALA A 19 7.70 14.94 19.16
CA ALA A 19 8.56 15.99 19.69
C ALA A 19 7.76 16.99 20.56
N LEU A 20 6.61 17.47 20.05
CA LEU A 20 5.74 18.40 20.77
C LEU A 20 5.16 17.78 22.05
N GLN A 21 4.76 16.50 22.01
CA GLN A 21 4.32 15.79 23.21
C GLN A 21 5.41 15.72 24.26
N THR A 22 6.64 15.45 23.84
CA THR A 22 7.80 15.31 24.72
C THR A 22 8.15 16.65 25.37
N VAL A 23 8.27 17.73 24.60
CA VAL A 23 8.69 19.03 25.15
C VAL A 23 7.62 19.73 26.01
N ASN A 24 6.36 19.28 25.93
CA ASN A 24 5.24 19.85 26.69
C ASN A 24 4.72 18.89 27.78
N ASP A 25 5.37 17.75 28.03
CA ASP A 25 4.91 16.72 28.99
C ASP A 25 3.45 16.28 28.75
N MET A 26 3.07 16.09 27.49
CA MET A 26 1.72 15.67 27.06
C MET A 26 1.73 14.26 26.46
N PRO A 27 2.00 13.20 27.26
CA PRO A 27 2.06 11.84 26.74
C PRO A 27 0.70 11.42 26.17
N ARG A 28 0.74 10.72 25.04
CA ARG A 28 -0.43 10.09 24.42
C ARG A 28 -0.10 8.65 24.05
N THR A 29 -1.13 7.82 24.00
CA THR A 29 -1.00 6.47 23.47
C THR A 29 -0.73 6.52 21.95
N PRO A 30 -0.04 5.51 21.40
CA PRO A 30 0.15 5.40 19.95
C PRO A 30 -1.17 5.41 19.15
N LEU A 31 -2.26 4.82 19.67
CA LEU A 31 -3.57 4.85 19.02
C LEU A 31 -4.19 6.26 18.97
N GLU A 32 -4.05 7.05 20.03
CA GLU A 32 -4.45 8.46 20.01
C GLU A 32 -3.65 9.25 18.98
N ASN A 33 -2.35 8.95 18.83
CA ASN A 33 -1.50 9.57 17.82
C ASN A 33 -1.92 9.20 16.40
N VAL A 34 -2.32 7.95 16.13
CA VAL A 34 -2.94 7.57 14.85
C VAL A 34 -4.17 8.44 14.59
N ALA A 35 -5.08 8.58 15.55
CA ALA A 35 -6.29 9.38 15.38
C ALA A 35 -6.00 10.86 15.11
N LEU A 36 -5.04 11.46 15.82
CA LEU A 36 -4.65 12.86 15.61
C LEU A 36 -4.07 13.08 14.22
N VAL A 37 -3.18 12.20 13.76
CA VAL A 37 -2.53 12.35 12.45
C VAL A 37 -3.52 12.09 11.32
N THR A 38 -4.39 11.08 11.42
CA THR A 38 -5.49 10.87 10.45
C THR A 38 -6.35 12.12 10.33
N ARG A 39 -6.74 12.73 11.47
CA ARG A 39 -7.50 13.98 11.46
C ARG A 39 -6.72 15.12 10.79
N THR A 40 -5.42 15.24 11.04
CA THR A 40 -4.58 16.26 10.38
C THR A 40 -4.57 16.08 8.86
N GLU A 41 -4.46 14.85 8.36
CA GLU A 41 -4.43 14.59 6.91
C GLU A 41 -5.80 14.83 6.25
N HIS A 42 -6.90 14.55 6.93
CA HIS A 42 -8.25 14.82 6.45
C HIS A 42 -8.59 16.32 6.50
N ASP A 43 -8.49 16.93 7.68
CA ASP A 43 -9.01 18.29 7.94
C ASP A 43 -8.10 19.39 7.36
N TYR A 44 -6.78 19.16 7.27
CA TYR A 44 -5.82 20.21 6.88
C TYR A 44 -5.14 19.95 5.54
N ILE A 45 -4.90 18.69 5.17
CA ILE A 45 -4.27 18.34 3.88
C ILE A 45 -5.33 18.07 2.81
N GLY A 46 -6.54 17.62 3.19
CA GLY A 46 -7.63 17.31 2.27
C GLY A 46 -7.47 15.97 1.56
N LEU A 47 -6.74 15.02 2.16
CA LEU A 47 -6.53 13.69 1.63
C LEU A 47 -7.39 12.67 2.40
N ASN A 48 -8.35 12.02 1.74
CA ASN A 48 -9.24 11.04 2.39
C ASN A 48 -8.57 9.66 2.54
N ASN A 49 -7.43 9.60 3.20
CA ASN A 49 -6.66 8.38 3.38
C ASN A 49 -7.10 7.53 4.58
N GLY A 50 -6.65 6.28 4.62
CA GLY A 50 -6.88 5.38 5.74
C GLY A 50 -5.86 5.56 6.89
N ILE A 51 -5.88 4.60 7.81
CA ILE A 51 -5.00 4.57 8.99
C ILE A 51 -3.66 3.84 8.77
N LEU A 52 -3.43 3.29 7.57
CA LEU A 52 -2.32 2.39 7.26
C LEU A 52 -0.97 3.02 7.61
N ASP A 53 -0.73 4.23 7.11
CA ASP A 53 0.55 4.92 7.16
C ASP A 53 0.95 5.25 8.61
N GLN A 54 0.05 5.93 9.33
CA GLN A 54 0.29 6.37 10.70
C GLN A 54 0.42 5.16 11.65
N THR A 55 -0.39 4.12 11.42
CA THR A 55 -0.33 2.88 12.21
C THR A 55 0.97 2.14 11.96
N SER A 56 1.41 2.02 10.71
CA SER A 56 2.67 1.35 10.37
C SER A 56 3.86 2.06 11.04
N ILE A 57 3.90 3.40 11.02
CA ILE A 57 4.98 4.17 11.64
C ILE A 57 5.01 3.99 13.17
N LEU A 58 3.85 3.92 13.84
CA LEU A 58 3.76 3.88 15.30
C LEU A 58 3.79 2.47 15.90
N PHE A 59 3.51 1.43 15.11
CA PHE A 59 3.33 0.06 15.61
C PHE A 59 4.25 -0.98 14.95
N SER A 60 5.09 -0.60 13.99
CA SER A 60 6.05 -1.55 13.39
C SER A 60 6.97 -2.17 14.44
N ARG A 61 7.39 -3.41 14.19
CA ARG A 61 8.44 -4.08 14.97
C ARG A 61 9.50 -4.67 14.04
N PRO A 62 10.77 -4.69 14.47
CA PRO A 62 11.82 -5.32 13.69
C PRO A 62 11.49 -6.79 13.41
N GLY A 63 11.67 -7.21 12.16
CA GLY A 63 11.48 -8.61 11.73
C GLY A 63 10.03 -9.08 11.58
N SER A 64 9.01 -8.22 11.71
CA SER A 64 7.61 -8.63 11.51
C SER A 64 6.82 -7.69 10.61
N LEU A 65 5.75 -8.23 10.03
CA LEU A 65 4.72 -7.44 9.36
C LEU A 65 3.70 -6.94 10.39
N THR A 66 3.14 -5.75 10.16
CA THR A 66 2.01 -5.23 10.95
C THR A 66 0.72 -5.54 10.21
N HIS A 67 -0.13 -6.37 10.80
CA HIS A 67 -1.48 -6.66 10.31
C HIS A 67 -2.49 -5.76 11.03
N ILE A 68 -3.29 -5.04 10.24
CA ILE A 68 -4.20 -3.99 10.70
C ILE A 68 -5.61 -4.36 10.24
N ASP A 69 -6.52 -4.59 11.17
CA ASP A 69 -7.95 -4.57 10.88
C ASP A 69 -8.43 -3.12 10.95
N CYS A 70 -8.82 -2.56 9.80
CA CYS A 70 -9.21 -1.15 9.71
C CYS A 70 -10.60 -0.82 10.28
N ALA A 71 -11.45 -1.79 10.66
CA ALA A 71 -12.78 -1.50 11.20
C ALA A 71 -12.75 -1.34 12.71
N ASP A 72 -12.12 -2.27 13.42
CA ASP A 72 -11.96 -2.20 14.87
C ASP A 72 -10.62 -1.61 15.31
N ARG A 73 -9.72 -1.35 14.33
CA ARG A 73 -8.37 -0.81 14.54
C ARG A 73 -7.49 -1.78 15.33
N ALA A 74 -7.79 -3.09 15.29
CA ALA A 74 -6.95 -4.12 15.88
C ALA A 74 -5.61 -4.22 15.13
N ILE A 75 -4.53 -4.27 15.90
CA ILE A 75 -3.15 -4.29 15.38
C ILE A 75 -2.45 -5.53 15.93
N THR A 76 -1.96 -6.36 15.02
CA THR A 76 -1.27 -7.61 15.34
C THR A 76 0.06 -7.68 14.59
N GLN A 77 1.04 -8.34 15.20
CA GLN A 77 2.36 -8.52 14.60
C GLN A 77 2.45 -9.93 14.03
N VAL A 78 2.77 -10.02 12.74
CA VAL A 78 2.88 -11.28 12.02
C VAL A 78 4.36 -11.59 11.84
N GLN A 79 4.84 -12.55 12.63
CA GLN A 79 6.21 -13.05 12.52
C GLN A 79 6.35 -13.89 11.26
N GLN A 80 7.51 -13.80 10.62
CA GLN A 80 7.87 -14.67 9.51
C GLN A 80 8.05 -16.10 10.03
N GLY A 81 7.58 -17.08 9.25
CA GLY A 81 7.93 -18.47 9.47
C GLY A 81 9.40 -18.75 9.21
N ASP A 82 9.82 -20.01 9.36
CA ASP A 82 11.16 -20.43 8.97
C ASP A 82 11.30 -20.35 7.44
N ALA A 83 12.17 -19.46 6.98
CA ALA A 83 12.34 -19.15 5.57
C ALA A 83 13.73 -18.58 5.30
N PRO A 84 14.25 -18.72 4.07
CA PRO A 84 15.45 -18.02 3.65
C PRO A 84 15.30 -16.50 3.82
N ASP A 85 16.41 -15.83 4.11
CA ASP A 85 16.41 -14.37 4.19
C ASP A 85 16.09 -13.76 2.83
N CYS A 86 15.23 -12.74 2.82
CA CYS A 86 14.87 -11.98 1.62
C CYS A 86 15.06 -10.50 1.88
N ASP A 87 15.34 -9.74 0.83
CA ASP A 87 15.38 -8.28 0.92
C ASP A 87 14.12 -7.64 0.38
N LEU A 88 13.70 -6.57 1.06
CA LEU A 88 12.71 -5.66 0.51
C LEU A 88 13.45 -4.58 -0.28
N MET A 89 13.41 -4.69 -1.60
CA MET A 89 13.90 -3.67 -2.51
C MET A 89 12.82 -2.62 -2.72
N ILE A 90 13.17 -1.34 -2.58
CA ILE A 90 12.30 -0.20 -2.80
C ILE A 90 12.87 0.62 -3.94
N ILE A 91 12.06 0.89 -4.96
CA ILE A 91 12.46 1.65 -6.13
C ILE A 91 11.56 2.86 -6.27
N TYR A 92 12.15 4.03 -6.03
CA TYR A 92 11.48 5.30 -6.26
C TYR A 92 11.49 5.61 -7.75
N SER A 93 10.33 5.90 -8.33
CA SER A 93 10.18 6.16 -9.76
C SER A 93 10.78 7.49 -10.22
N GLY A 94 11.10 8.43 -9.32
CA GLY A 94 11.53 9.76 -9.74
C GLY A 94 10.40 10.65 -10.25
N VAL A 95 9.15 10.16 -10.27
CA VAL A 95 7.96 10.96 -10.60
C VAL A 95 7.72 11.96 -9.47
N THR A 96 7.84 13.25 -9.79
CA THR A 96 7.65 14.37 -8.85
C THR A 96 6.37 15.15 -9.10
N ALA A 97 5.48 14.68 -9.99
CA ALA A 97 4.19 15.33 -10.23
C ALA A 97 3.46 15.59 -8.90
N SER A 98 2.60 16.63 -8.93
CA SER A 98 1.96 17.31 -7.80
C SER A 98 1.31 16.36 -6.77
N SER A 99 0.97 16.93 -5.59
CA SER A 99 0.33 16.26 -4.46
C SER A 99 -0.67 15.17 -4.87
N LEU A 100 -0.86 14.14 -4.02
CA LEU A 100 -1.97 13.18 -4.21
C LEU A 100 -3.32 13.89 -4.36
N VAL A 101 -3.45 15.06 -3.72
CA VAL A 101 -4.51 16.04 -3.94
C VAL A 101 -4.43 16.55 -5.38
N GLY A 102 -5.33 16.07 -6.24
CA GLY A 102 -5.35 16.35 -7.68
C GLY A 102 -5.02 15.14 -8.57
N THR A 103 -4.66 14.01 -7.98
CA THR A 103 -4.59 12.70 -8.67
C THR A 103 -5.96 11.99 -8.65
N GLY A 104 -6.01 10.75 -9.14
CA GLY A 104 -7.19 9.90 -9.05
C GLY A 104 -7.50 9.32 -7.67
N TYR A 105 -6.71 9.62 -6.61
CA TYR A 105 -6.88 9.00 -5.30
C TYR A 105 -8.29 9.16 -4.71
N ASN A 106 -8.78 10.39 -4.56
CA ASN A 106 -10.12 10.63 -4.03
C ASN A 106 -11.22 10.09 -4.96
N ASN A 107 -10.97 10.00 -6.27
CA ASN A 107 -11.90 9.35 -7.21
C ASN A 107 -12.01 7.86 -6.91
N ARG A 108 -10.90 7.17 -6.59
CA ARG A 108 -10.94 5.75 -6.20
C ARG A 108 -11.72 5.52 -4.93
N VAL A 109 -11.60 6.42 -3.95
CA VAL A 109 -12.40 6.38 -2.72
C VAL A 109 -13.89 6.49 -3.06
N ALA A 110 -14.27 7.50 -3.85
CA ALA A 110 -15.66 7.72 -4.26
C ALA A 110 -16.22 6.55 -5.11
N GLU A 111 -15.43 6.01 -6.03
CA GLU A 111 -15.81 4.84 -6.84
C GLU A 111 -16.06 3.60 -5.97
N CYS A 112 -15.23 3.35 -4.95
CA CYS A 112 -15.45 2.25 -4.02
C CYS A 112 -16.70 2.46 -3.15
N GLN A 113 -16.95 3.69 -2.69
CA GLN A 113 -18.17 4.05 -1.95
C GLN A 113 -19.42 3.82 -2.79
N GLU A 114 -19.40 4.27 -4.05
CA GLU A 114 -20.52 4.12 -4.96
C GLU A 114 -20.76 2.65 -5.35
N ALA A 115 -19.69 1.89 -5.58
CA ALA A 115 -19.80 0.45 -5.81
C ALA A 115 -20.46 -0.26 -4.62
N ALA A 116 -20.06 0.08 -3.39
CA ALA A 116 -20.66 -0.47 -2.18
C ALA A 116 -22.15 -0.10 -2.07
N ARG A 117 -22.49 1.17 -2.30
CA ARG A 117 -23.86 1.66 -2.28
C ARG A 117 -24.75 0.90 -3.27
N LEU A 118 -24.28 0.71 -4.50
CA LEU A 118 -25.01 -0.01 -5.54
C LEU A 118 -25.18 -1.50 -5.22
N LEU A 119 -24.11 -2.17 -4.77
CA LEU A 119 -24.19 -3.59 -4.39
C LEU A 119 -25.21 -3.81 -3.28
N LEU A 120 -25.20 -2.99 -2.22
CA LEU A 120 -26.19 -3.06 -1.15
C LEU A 120 -27.61 -2.81 -1.66
N ALA A 121 -27.80 -1.80 -2.52
CA ALA A 121 -29.11 -1.51 -3.10
C ALA A 121 -29.62 -2.63 -4.04
N TYR A 122 -28.73 -3.36 -4.70
CA TYR A 122 -29.08 -4.48 -5.56
C TYR A 122 -29.64 -5.69 -4.80
N ASP A 123 -29.41 -5.76 -3.49
CA ASP A 123 -29.90 -6.76 -2.53
C ASP A 123 -31.06 -6.25 -1.67
N ASP A 124 -31.62 -5.09 -1.99
CA ASP A 124 -32.64 -4.40 -1.17
C ASP A 124 -32.19 -4.13 0.28
N GLN A 125 -30.88 -4.01 0.55
CA GLN A 125 -30.36 -3.65 1.88
C GLN A 125 -30.66 -2.18 2.21
N PRO A 126 -30.86 -1.83 3.50
CA PRO A 126 -31.07 -0.44 3.91
C PRO A 126 -29.92 0.47 3.49
N ALA A 127 -30.26 1.71 3.11
CA ALA A 127 -29.25 2.73 2.83
C ALA A 127 -28.37 2.98 4.07
N VAL A 128 -27.07 3.01 3.86
CA VAL A 128 -26.07 3.29 4.89
C VAL A 128 -25.50 4.68 4.66
N GLU A 129 -25.29 5.44 5.73
CA GLU A 129 -24.77 6.82 5.64
C GLU A 129 -23.37 6.88 5.01
N ASP A 130 -22.52 5.91 5.35
CA ASP A 130 -21.13 5.83 4.89
C ASP A 130 -20.83 4.48 4.23
N PRO A 131 -21.27 4.25 2.97
CA PRO A 131 -21.12 2.95 2.32
C PRO A 131 -19.64 2.60 2.09
N ARG A 132 -19.26 1.38 2.45
CA ARG A 132 -17.91 0.83 2.27
C ARG A 132 -18.01 -0.59 1.76
N LEU A 133 -17.09 -0.99 0.88
CA LEU A 133 -17.08 -2.36 0.32
C LEU A 133 -16.92 -3.42 1.40
N ARG A 134 -16.34 -3.10 2.57
CA ARG A 134 -16.30 -4.00 3.72
C ARG A 134 -17.68 -4.37 4.28
N LEU A 135 -18.67 -3.48 4.13
CA LEU A 135 -20.05 -3.74 4.56
C LEU A 135 -20.79 -4.65 3.57
N VAL A 136 -20.20 -4.94 2.42
CA VAL A 136 -20.74 -5.81 1.39
C VAL A 136 -20.18 -7.22 1.57
N ALA A 137 -21.06 -8.21 1.70
CA ALA A 137 -20.65 -9.61 1.71
C ALA A 137 -20.04 -9.99 0.35
N PRO A 138 -18.94 -10.76 0.30
CA PRO A 138 -18.32 -11.18 -0.96
C PRO A 138 -19.29 -11.85 -1.94
N GLN A 139 -20.22 -12.65 -1.42
CA GLN A 139 -21.26 -13.32 -2.21
C GLN A 139 -22.15 -12.33 -2.96
N LEU A 140 -22.37 -11.14 -2.40
CA LEU A 140 -23.17 -10.13 -3.05
C LEU A 140 -22.45 -9.53 -4.26
N PHE A 141 -21.14 -9.36 -4.16
CA PHE A 141 -20.32 -8.96 -5.30
C PHE A 141 -20.27 -10.05 -6.37
N GLU A 142 -20.19 -11.33 -6.00
CA GLU A 142 -20.28 -12.44 -6.96
C GLU A 142 -21.62 -12.46 -7.70
N GLN A 143 -22.73 -12.19 -7.00
CA GLN A 143 -24.07 -12.23 -7.57
C GLN A 143 -24.45 -11.00 -8.39
N HIS A 144 -23.93 -9.81 -8.01
CA HIS A 144 -24.39 -8.54 -8.58
C HIS A 144 -23.27 -7.67 -9.16
N GLY A 145 -22.01 -8.09 -9.05
CA GLY A 145 -20.86 -7.33 -9.55
C GLY A 145 -21.00 -6.96 -11.02
N GLU A 146 -21.44 -7.88 -11.88
CA GLU A 146 -21.62 -7.64 -13.32
C GLU A 146 -22.67 -6.58 -13.65
N ARG A 147 -23.54 -6.22 -12.70
CA ARG A 147 -24.52 -5.13 -12.87
C ARG A 147 -23.89 -3.75 -12.67
N LEU A 148 -22.72 -3.68 -12.03
CA LEU A 148 -22.02 -2.43 -11.82
C LEU A 148 -21.49 -1.88 -13.16
N PRO A 149 -21.45 -0.54 -13.33
CA PRO A 149 -20.65 0.09 -14.38
C PRO A 149 -19.20 -0.42 -14.35
N GLU A 150 -18.58 -0.59 -15.52
CA GLU A 150 -17.26 -1.23 -15.67
C GLU A 150 -16.21 -0.68 -14.69
N ALA A 151 -16.10 0.65 -14.57
CA ALA A 151 -15.14 1.28 -13.66
C ALA A 151 -15.37 0.86 -12.19
N LEU A 152 -16.63 0.82 -11.75
CA LEU A 152 -17.01 0.45 -10.38
C LEU A 152 -16.81 -1.05 -10.13
N TYR A 153 -17.13 -1.89 -11.12
CA TYR A 153 -16.83 -3.31 -11.08
C TYR A 153 -15.34 -3.55 -10.84
N LYS A 154 -14.47 -2.90 -11.61
CA LYS A 154 -13.01 -3.04 -11.47
C LYS A 154 -12.52 -2.62 -10.07
N ARG A 155 -13.07 -1.55 -9.48
CA ARG A 155 -12.70 -1.14 -8.10
C ARG A 155 -13.15 -2.14 -7.05
N ALA A 156 -14.37 -2.65 -7.17
CA ALA A 156 -14.88 -3.69 -6.27
C ALA A 156 -14.08 -4.99 -6.42
N ALA A 157 -13.81 -5.43 -7.65
CA ALA A 157 -12.99 -6.61 -7.95
C ALA A 157 -11.58 -6.49 -7.35
N HIS A 158 -10.96 -5.30 -7.46
CA HIS A 158 -9.69 -5.03 -6.81
C HIS A 158 -9.80 -5.21 -5.28
N TYR A 159 -10.79 -4.59 -4.66
CA TYR A 159 -10.99 -4.65 -3.20
C TYR A 159 -11.17 -6.10 -2.70
N PHE A 160 -12.13 -6.84 -3.23
CA PHE A 160 -12.43 -8.20 -2.74
C PHE A 160 -11.23 -9.14 -2.94
N SER A 161 -10.62 -9.10 -4.13
CA SER A 161 -9.43 -9.92 -4.39
C SER A 161 -8.21 -9.48 -3.56
N GLU A 162 -8.07 -8.20 -3.20
CA GLU A 162 -6.98 -7.74 -2.31
C GLU A 162 -7.22 -8.20 -0.87
N MET A 163 -8.46 -8.20 -0.39
CA MET A 163 -8.80 -8.74 0.94
C MET A 163 -8.44 -10.22 1.06
N GLU A 164 -8.74 -11.02 0.03
CA GLU A 164 -8.32 -12.43 -0.04
C GLU A 164 -6.79 -12.56 -0.04
N ARG A 165 -6.09 -11.77 -0.84
CA ARG A 165 -4.61 -11.77 -0.88
C ARG A 165 -3.99 -11.39 0.45
N VAL A 166 -4.59 -10.48 1.23
CA VAL A 166 -4.10 -10.13 2.57
C VAL A 166 -4.29 -11.30 3.54
N GLN A 167 -5.46 -11.93 3.55
CA GLN A 167 -5.73 -13.08 4.43
C GLN A 167 -4.80 -14.26 4.12
N GLU A 168 -4.65 -14.60 2.83
CA GLU A 168 -3.71 -15.63 2.40
C GLU A 168 -2.26 -15.22 2.70
N GLY A 169 -1.91 -13.95 2.45
CA GLY A 169 -0.59 -13.37 2.68
C GLY A 169 -0.11 -13.53 4.12
N VAL A 170 -0.99 -13.32 5.10
CA VAL A 170 -0.69 -13.55 6.52
C VAL A 170 -0.34 -15.02 6.77
N ALA A 171 -1.15 -15.95 6.26
CA ALA A 171 -0.93 -17.38 6.48
C ALA A 171 0.36 -17.87 5.83
N VAL A 172 0.64 -17.48 4.59
CA VAL A 172 1.86 -17.93 3.87
C VAL A 172 3.12 -17.29 4.43
N TRP A 173 3.04 -16.03 4.91
CA TRP A 173 4.14 -15.38 5.60
C TRP A 173 4.52 -16.11 6.91
N GLN A 174 3.51 -16.50 7.69
CA GLN A 174 3.70 -17.29 8.92
C GLN A 174 4.23 -18.70 8.63
N ALA A 175 3.90 -19.26 7.47
CA ALA A 175 4.41 -20.56 7.02
C ALA A 175 5.82 -20.49 6.42
N GLY A 176 6.36 -19.29 6.15
CA GLY A 176 7.67 -19.12 5.52
C GLY A 176 7.68 -19.37 4.00
N ASP A 177 6.51 -19.41 3.34
CA ASP A 177 6.42 -19.62 1.89
C ASP A 177 6.63 -18.30 1.14
N MET A 178 7.90 -17.91 1.00
CA MET A 178 8.31 -16.66 0.35
C MET A 178 7.96 -16.63 -1.14
N ALA A 179 7.96 -17.79 -1.80
CA ALA A 179 7.59 -17.90 -3.20
C ALA A 179 6.10 -17.58 -3.39
N ARG A 180 5.23 -18.18 -2.56
CA ARG A 180 3.79 -17.87 -2.62
C ARG A 180 3.49 -16.44 -2.18
N PHE A 181 4.15 -15.94 -1.15
CA PHE A 181 4.00 -14.55 -0.73
C PHE A 181 4.38 -13.57 -1.87
N GLY A 182 5.48 -13.85 -2.58
CA GLY A 182 5.88 -13.11 -3.76
C GLY A 182 4.84 -13.16 -4.90
N GLN A 183 4.27 -14.32 -5.18
CA GLN A 183 3.16 -14.44 -6.15
C GLN A 183 1.95 -13.58 -5.77
N LEU A 184 1.59 -13.54 -4.49
CA LEU A 184 0.50 -12.68 -3.99
C LEU A 184 0.85 -11.20 -4.14
N MET A 185 2.10 -10.80 -3.88
CA MET A 185 2.57 -9.43 -4.15
C MET A 185 2.40 -9.08 -5.64
N THR A 186 2.87 -9.93 -6.55
CA THR A 186 2.76 -9.70 -8.00
C THR A 186 1.29 -9.66 -8.45
N ALA A 187 0.44 -10.56 -7.97
CA ALA A 187 -0.99 -10.54 -8.26
C ALA A 187 -1.67 -9.25 -7.78
N SER A 188 -1.27 -8.75 -6.60
CA SER A 188 -1.71 -7.45 -6.10
C SER A 188 -1.24 -6.31 -7.00
N GLY A 189 0.04 -6.31 -7.41
CA GLY A 189 0.60 -5.33 -8.35
C GLY A 189 -0.20 -5.29 -9.66
N ALA A 190 -0.48 -6.45 -10.26
CA ALA A 190 -1.32 -6.56 -11.45
C ALA A 190 -2.73 -5.98 -11.21
N SER A 191 -3.35 -6.31 -10.07
CA SER A 191 -4.66 -5.77 -9.71
C SER A 191 -4.61 -4.25 -9.55
N SER A 192 -3.58 -3.67 -8.93
CA SER A 192 -3.39 -2.22 -8.85
C SER A 192 -3.25 -1.54 -10.22
N VAL A 193 -2.59 -2.20 -11.19
CA VAL A 193 -2.45 -1.67 -12.55
C VAL A 193 -3.77 -1.77 -13.33
N TYR A 194 -4.37 -2.95 -13.39
CA TYR A 194 -5.43 -3.26 -14.36
C TYR A 194 -6.85 -3.15 -13.79
N GLN A 195 -7.04 -3.38 -12.49
CA GLN A 195 -8.34 -3.31 -11.82
C GLN A 195 -8.49 -1.99 -11.07
N TYR A 196 -7.48 -1.59 -10.28
CA TYR A 196 -7.53 -0.33 -9.56
C TYR A 196 -7.06 0.86 -10.38
N GLU A 197 -6.37 0.65 -11.50
CA GLU A 197 -5.93 1.70 -12.43
C GLU A 197 -5.25 2.86 -11.69
N CYS A 198 -4.35 2.55 -10.76
CA CYS A 198 -3.57 3.53 -10.00
C CYS A 198 -2.09 3.56 -10.42
N GLY A 199 -1.69 2.95 -11.53
CA GLY A 199 -0.32 3.01 -12.05
C GLY A 199 -0.10 4.20 -12.98
N SER A 200 1.06 4.87 -12.86
CA SER A 200 1.57 5.75 -13.93
C SER A 200 2.54 4.97 -14.83
N PRO A 201 2.79 5.42 -16.08
CA PRO A 201 3.69 4.72 -16.99
C PRO A 201 5.07 4.39 -16.39
N PRO A 202 5.73 5.31 -15.65
CA PRO A 202 7.01 4.98 -15.01
C PRO A 202 6.88 3.88 -13.95
N MET A 203 5.84 3.92 -13.12
CA MET A 203 5.60 2.86 -12.13
C MET A 203 5.30 1.52 -12.79
N ILE A 204 4.48 1.50 -13.85
CA ILE A 204 4.13 0.28 -14.58
C ILE A 204 5.39 -0.36 -15.18
N THR A 205 6.28 0.43 -15.78
CA THR A 205 7.56 -0.09 -16.29
C THR A 205 8.42 -0.69 -15.19
N LEU A 206 8.54 -0.05 -14.02
CA LEU A 206 9.27 -0.62 -12.88
C LEU A 206 8.65 -1.95 -12.42
N TYR A 207 7.34 -1.97 -12.20
CA TYR A 207 6.62 -3.18 -11.79
C TYR A 207 6.81 -4.32 -12.80
N GLN A 208 6.62 -4.06 -14.09
CA GLN A 208 6.78 -5.07 -15.13
C GLN A 208 8.23 -5.55 -15.26
N THR A 209 9.21 -4.67 -15.10
CA THR A 209 10.62 -5.07 -15.12
C THR A 209 10.91 -6.00 -13.94
N LEU A 210 10.50 -5.61 -12.73
CA LEU A 210 10.71 -6.41 -11.52
C LEU A 210 10.01 -7.77 -11.59
N ALA A 211 8.74 -7.80 -11.96
CA ALA A 211 7.93 -9.02 -12.03
C ALA A 211 8.48 -10.06 -13.02
N ASN A 212 9.31 -9.63 -13.98
CA ASN A 212 9.92 -10.49 -15.00
C ASN A 212 11.42 -10.72 -14.79
N THR A 213 12.02 -10.22 -13.69
CA THR A 213 13.46 -10.37 -13.44
C THR A 213 13.74 -11.58 -12.54
N PRO A 214 14.65 -12.49 -12.92
CA PRO A 214 15.08 -13.59 -12.04
C PRO A 214 15.59 -13.10 -10.68
N GLY A 215 15.33 -13.88 -9.63
CA GLY A 215 15.66 -13.50 -8.24
C GLY A 215 14.69 -12.53 -7.58
N VAL A 216 13.61 -12.12 -8.29
CA VAL A 216 12.46 -11.41 -7.71
C VAL A 216 11.35 -12.40 -7.42
N HIS A 217 11.00 -12.57 -6.13
CA HIS A 217 9.87 -13.40 -5.69
C HIS A 217 8.54 -12.75 -6.05
N GLY A 218 8.47 -11.42 -5.91
CA GLY A 218 7.30 -10.65 -6.31
C GLY A 218 7.48 -9.15 -6.18
N ALA A 219 6.66 -8.41 -6.91
CA ALA A 219 6.73 -6.95 -6.94
C ALA A 219 5.34 -6.30 -6.99
N ARG A 220 5.20 -5.12 -6.40
CA ARG A 220 3.97 -4.32 -6.46
C ARG A 220 4.25 -2.85 -6.26
N PHE A 221 3.22 -2.02 -6.44
CA PHE A 221 3.28 -0.63 -5.97
C PHE A 221 3.20 -0.58 -4.44
N SER A 222 3.85 0.44 -3.88
CA SER A 222 3.70 0.83 -2.47
C SER A 222 2.98 2.17 -2.34
N GLY A 223 2.04 2.23 -1.40
CA GLY A 223 1.20 3.39 -1.15
C GLY A 223 0.10 3.60 -2.20
N ALA A 224 -0.31 4.85 -2.38
CA ALA A 224 -1.46 5.24 -3.19
C ALA A 224 -1.37 4.93 -4.70
N GLY A 225 -0.17 4.63 -5.21
CA GLY A 225 0.10 4.64 -6.64
C GLY A 225 0.18 6.06 -7.21
N PHE A 226 -0.03 6.18 -8.52
CA PHE A 226 0.06 7.35 -9.41
C PHE A 226 1.48 7.92 -9.53
N ARG A 227 2.26 7.83 -8.46
CA ARG A 227 3.67 8.20 -8.33
C ARG A 227 4.29 7.37 -7.19
N GLY A 228 5.59 7.56 -6.97
CA GLY A 228 6.24 7.04 -5.78
C GLY A 228 6.98 5.74 -6.04
N ASN A 229 6.69 4.70 -5.28
CA ASN A 229 7.58 3.55 -5.17
C ASN A 229 6.96 2.26 -5.68
N CYS A 230 7.78 1.44 -6.32
CA CYS A 230 7.57 -0.01 -6.40
C CYS A 230 8.36 -0.68 -5.28
N ILE A 231 7.83 -1.76 -4.75
CA ILE A 231 8.52 -2.64 -3.81
C ILE A 231 8.63 -4.03 -4.41
N ALA A 232 9.74 -4.71 -4.14
CA ALA A 232 9.97 -6.08 -4.56
C ALA A 232 10.59 -6.89 -3.43
N LEU A 233 10.12 -8.13 -3.28
CA LEU A 233 10.76 -9.13 -2.45
C LEU A 233 11.78 -9.88 -3.32
N ILE A 234 13.05 -9.83 -2.95
CA ILE A 234 14.14 -10.38 -3.77
C ILE A 234 15.08 -11.28 -2.97
N ASP A 235 15.75 -12.19 -3.68
CA ASP A 235 16.89 -12.92 -3.13
C ASP A 235 18.05 -11.95 -2.87
N PRO A 236 18.69 -12.00 -1.69
CA PRO A 236 19.83 -11.11 -1.38
C PRO A 236 20.99 -11.26 -2.36
N ALA A 237 21.19 -12.45 -2.92
CA ALA A 237 22.20 -12.73 -3.94
C ALA A 237 21.89 -12.04 -5.29
N ALA A 238 20.61 -11.76 -5.58
CA ALA A 238 20.17 -11.18 -6.84
C ALA A 238 20.18 -9.64 -6.87
N ARG A 239 20.54 -8.96 -5.76
CA ARG A 239 20.53 -7.49 -5.66
C ARG A 239 21.17 -6.77 -6.85
N ALA A 240 22.37 -7.21 -7.25
CA ALA A 240 23.13 -6.58 -8.34
C ALA A 240 22.47 -6.81 -9.70
N GLU A 241 22.01 -8.03 -9.96
CA GLU A 241 21.36 -8.42 -11.22
C GLU A 241 20.02 -7.69 -11.39
N VAL A 242 19.21 -7.63 -10.33
CA VAL A 242 17.92 -6.92 -10.35
C VAL A 242 18.13 -5.42 -10.54
N ALA A 243 19.11 -4.82 -9.86
CA ALA A 243 19.44 -3.40 -10.07
C ALA A 243 19.89 -3.14 -11.51
N GLN A 244 20.72 -4.01 -12.09
CA GLN A 244 21.17 -3.90 -13.47
C GLN A 244 20.01 -4.00 -14.47
N ALA A 245 19.05 -4.90 -14.24
CA ALA A 245 17.85 -5.02 -15.07
C ALA A 245 17.04 -3.71 -15.08
N ILE A 246 16.87 -3.07 -13.92
CA ILE A 246 16.23 -1.75 -13.82
C ILE A 246 17.04 -0.68 -14.56
N HIS A 247 18.36 -0.63 -14.36
CA HIS A 247 19.23 0.34 -15.03
C HIS A 247 19.25 0.20 -16.56
N ALA A 248 19.04 -1.02 -17.07
CA ALA A 248 19.01 -1.28 -18.51
C ALA A 248 17.73 -0.79 -19.20
N VAL A 249 16.60 -0.77 -18.48
CA VAL A 249 15.28 -0.47 -19.05
C VAL A 249 14.78 0.93 -18.65
N TYR A 250 14.88 1.28 -17.37
CA TYR A 250 14.16 2.43 -16.82
C TYR A 250 14.63 3.78 -17.37
N PRO A 251 15.95 4.09 -17.44
CA PRO A 251 16.40 5.40 -17.91
C PRO A 251 16.08 5.69 -19.37
N SER A 252 16.04 4.66 -20.22
CA SER A 252 15.72 4.80 -21.64
C SER A 252 14.21 4.91 -21.88
N ALA A 253 13.40 4.20 -21.09
CA ALA A 253 11.94 4.28 -21.14
C ALA A 253 11.39 5.58 -20.56
N HIS A 254 12.03 6.12 -19.51
CA HIS A 254 11.58 7.30 -18.74
C HIS A 254 12.72 8.31 -18.53
N PRO A 255 13.18 9.00 -19.59
CA PRO A 255 14.35 9.88 -19.52
C PRO A 255 14.16 11.12 -18.64
N GLU A 256 12.93 11.58 -18.44
CA GLU A 256 12.64 12.74 -17.56
C GLU A 256 12.82 12.38 -16.07
N GLU A 257 12.69 11.11 -15.72
CA GLU A 257 12.77 10.56 -14.37
C GLU A 257 14.14 9.91 -14.10
N ALA A 258 14.92 9.65 -15.14
CA ALA A 258 16.19 8.93 -15.09
C ALA A 258 17.22 9.52 -14.11
N SER A 259 17.23 10.84 -13.89
CA SER A 259 18.15 11.47 -12.92
C SER A 259 17.66 11.40 -11.47
N ARG A 260 16.41 10.99 -11.24
CA ARG A 260 15.72 11.08 -9.95
C ARG A 260 15.31 9.73 -9.37
N TYR A 261 15.15 8.70 -10.18
CA TYR A 261 14.84 7.37 -9.66
C TYR A 261 15.99 6.87 -8.78
N SER A 262 15.66 6.03 -7.80
CA SER A 262 16.66 5.48 -6.90
C SER A 262 16.23 4.11 -6.40
N ILE A 263 17.22 3.29 -6.07
CA ILE A 263 17.07 1.93 -5.60
C ILE A 263 17.57 1.87 -4.16
N HIS A 264 16.77 1.28 -3.28
CA HIS A 264 17.09 1.10 -1.86
C HIS A 264 16.82 -0.34 -1.45
N PHE A 265 17.62 -0.86 -0.53
CA PHE A 265 17.38 -2.16 0.09
C PHE A 265 17.10 -1.95 1.57
N CYS A 266 16.00 -2.51 2.06
CA CYS A 266 15.50 -2.25 3.39
C CYS A 266 15.15 -3.56 4.11
N LYS A 267 15.13 -3.50 5.44
CA LYS A 267 14.59 -4.53 6.34
C LYS A 267 13.50 -3.90 7.21
N PRO A 268 12.52 -4.67 7.70
CA PRO A 268 11.53 -4.16 8.66
C PRO A 268 12.22 -3.57 9.90
N ALA A 269 11.84 -2.34 10.26
CA ALA A 269 12.44 -1.59 11.36
C ALA A 269 11.46 -1.41 12.54
N GLY A 270 11.93 -0.78 13.61
CA GLY A 270 11.11 -0.44 14.77
C GLY A 270 10.15 0.72 14.52
N PRO A 271 9.30 1.02 15.51
CA PRO A 271 8.35 2.13 15.43
C PRO A 271 9.08 3.48 15.59
N ALA A 272 8.37 4.57 15.31
CA ALA A 272 8.85 5.91 15.61
C ALA A 272 9.01 6.12 17.13
N GLU A 273 10.17 6.64 17.53
CA GLU A 273 10.52 6.94 18.92
C GLU A 273 11.31 8.25 19.01
N VAL A 274 11.26 8.89 20.19
CA VAL A 274 12.12 10.04 20.53
C VAL A 274 13.34 9.50 21.26
N LEU A 275 14.53 9.85 20.77
CA LEU A 275 15.82 9.42 21.32
C LEU A 275 16.40 10.46 22.29
#